data_AF-A0A142XP69-F1
#
_entry.id   AF-A0A142XP69-F1
#
_cell.length_a   1.000
_cell.length_b   1.000
_cell.length_c   1.000
_cell.angle_alpha   90.00
_cell.angle_beta   90.00
_cell.angle_gamma   90.00
#
_symmetry.space_group_name_H-M   'P 1'
#
loop_
_entity.id
_entity.type
_entity.pdbx_description
1 polymer ?
#
loop_
_entity_poly.entity_id
_entity_poly.type
_entity_poly.pdbx_seq_one_letter_code
_entity_poly.pdbx_strand_id
1 'polypeptide(L)'
;MTVRHMRLTFGLFMTCTGIGLLAFRALAPETAAELNDLTRLTFGALLAIVLGGVNLAKWYAGALAHQQATTPVRRPFQSGVTANQDEGPNPAFDFTKDGTERTDEAKNS
;
A
#
# COMPACT_ATOMS: atom_id res chain seq x y z
N MET A 1 2.84 -15.88 3.85
CA MET A 1 3.39 -15.08 2.73
C MET A 1 3.36 -15.80 1.37
N THR A 2 3.35 -17.14 1.33
CA THR A 2 3.46 -17.95 0.10
C THR A 2 2.34 -17.74 -0.95
N VAL A 3 1.08 -17.65 -0.52
CA VAL A 3 -0.07 -17.53 -1.45
C VAL A 3 -0.07 -16.21 -2.22
N ARG A 4 0.41 -15.11 -1.59
CA ARG A 4 0.48 -13.80 -2.24
C ARG A 4 1.51 -13.80 -3.36
N HIS A 5 2.71 -14.32 -3.13
CA HIS A 5 3.73 -14.42 -4.18
C HIS A 5 3.34 -15.39 -5.28
N MET A 6 2.68 -16.50 -4.96
CA MET A 6 2.17 -17.44 -5.96
C MET A 6 1.16 -16.79 -6.93
N ARG A 7 0.28 -15.92 -6.43
CA ARG A 7 -0.66 -15.17 -7.29
C ARG A 7 0.05 -14.17 -8.20
N LEU A 8 1.10 -13.52 -7.70
CA LEU A 8 1.92 -12.62 -8.51
C LEU A 8 2.63 -13.38 -9.64
N THR A 9 3.26 -14.51 -9.33
CA THR A 9 4.00 -15.29 -10.34
C THR A 9 3.07 -15.88 -11.38
N PHE A 10 1.91 -16.42 -10.98
CA PHE A 10 0.90 -16.90 -11.92
C PHE A 10 0.32 -15.79 -12.79
N GLY A 11 0.02 -14.63 -12.18
CA GLY A 11 -0.50 -13.48 -12.91
C GLY A 11 0.50 -12.99 -13.96
N LEU A 12 1.75 -12.81 -13.55
CA LEU A 12 2.83 -12.38 -14.44
C LEU A 12 3.07 -13.39 -15.56
N PHE A 13 3.13 -14.68 -15.24
CA PHE A 13 3.32 -15.75 -16.21
C PHE A 13 2.22 -15.73 -17.29
N MET A 14 0.95 -15.63 -16.88
CA MET A 14 -0.18 -15.59 -17.81
C MET A 14 -0.15 -14.34 -18.69
N THR A 15 0.15 -13.17 -18.11
CA THR A 15 0.27 -11.92 -18.88
C THR A 15 1.43 -12.00 -19.88
N CYS A 16 2.61 -12.46 -19.46
CA CYS A 16 3.76 -12.64 -20.36
C CYS A 16 3.47 -13.65 -21.47
N THR A 17 2.81 -14.76 -21.16
CA THR A 17 2.43 -15.77 -22.15
C THR A 17 1.45 -15.21 -23.18
N GLY A 18 0.43 -14.47 -22.74
CA GLY A 18 -0.53 -13.84 -23.65
C GLY A 18 0.11 -12.79 -24.55
N ILE A 19 0.98 -11.93 -24.02
CA ILE A 19 1.75 -10.97 -24.81
C ILE A 19 2.67 -11.69 -25.80
N GLY A 20 3.35 -12.75 -25.35
CA GLY A 20 4.23 -13.57 -26.19
C GLY A 20 3.49 -14.22 -27.36
N LEU A 21 2.28 -14.73 -27.13
CA LEU A 21 1.44 -15.30 -28.19
C LEU A 21 1.01 -14.25 -29.21
N LEU A 22 0.63 -13.04 -28.76
CA LEU A 22 0.31 -11.94 -29.69
C LEU A 22 1.53 -11.47 -30.47
N ALA A 23 2.69 -11.37 -29.82
CA ALA A 23 3.95 -11.03 -30.47
C ALA A 23 4.37 -12.09 -31.50
N PHE A 24 4.24 -13.37 -31.15
CA PHE A 24 4.50 -14.49 -32.06
C PHE A 24 3.59 -14.43 -33.29
N ARG A 25 2.29 -14.18 -33.10
CA ARG A 25 1.35 -13.95 -34.20
C ARG A 25 1.77 -12.80 -35.12
N ALA A 26 2.26 -11.69 -34.54
CA ALA A 26 2.64 -10.50 -35.30
C ALA A 26 3.97 -10.67 -36.06
N LEU A 27 4.93 -11.38 -35.47
CA LEU A 27 6.27 -11.57 -36.03
C LEU A 27 6.34 -12.75 -37.02
N ALA A 28 5.53 -13.78 -36.83
CA ALA A 28 5.54 -15.00 -37.62
C ALA A 28 4.12 -15.51 -37.92
N PRO A 29 3.32 -14.76 -38.72
CA PRO A 29 1.92 -15.10 -38.98
C PRO A 29 1.74 -16.42 -39.75
N GLU A 30 2.65 -16.72 -40.69
CA GLU A 30 2.66 -17.96 -41.49
C GLU A 30 2.82 -19.19 -40.59
N THR A 31 3.82 -19.17 -39.72
CA THR A 31 4.13 -20.27 -38.79
C THR A 31 3.04 -20.41 -37.70
N ALA A 32 2.45 -19.29 -37.29
CA ALA A 32 1.33 -19.30 -36.36
C ALA A 32 0.08 -19.96 -36.97
N ALA A 33 -0.19 -19.75 -38.26
CA ALA A 33 -1.30 -20.37 -38.98
C ALA A 33 -1.14 -21.87 -39.17
N GLU A 34 0.09 -22.35 -39.36
CA GLU A 34 0.38 -23.78 -39.47
C GLU A 34 0.20 -24.54 -38.15
N LEU A 35 0.59 -23.92 -37.03
CA LEU A 35 0.55 -24.55 -35.71
C LEU A 35 -0.85 -24.52 -35.08
N ASN A 36 -1.62 -23.46 -35.32
CA ASN A 36 -2.95 -23.32 -34.74
C ASN A 36 -3.82 -22.35 -35.53
N ASP A 37 -5.13 -22.52 -35.42
CA ASP A 37 -6.07 -21.56 -36.02
C ASP A 37 -5.84 -20.17 -35.40
N LEU A 38 -5.57 -19.18 -36.26
CA LEU A 38 -5.26 -17.79 -35.87
C LEU A 38 -6.27 -17.23 -34.88
N THR A 39 -7.53 -17.63 -35.02
CA THR A 39 -8.63 -17.17 -34.18
C THR A 39 -8.49 -17.72 -32.76
N ARG A 40 -8.20 -19.02 -32.64
CA ARG A 40 -8.00 -19.70 -31.35
C ARG A 40 -6.79 -19.17 -30.60
N LEU A 41 -5.70 -18.92 -31.32
CA LEU A 41 -4.49 -18.34 -30.74
C LEU A 41 -4.74 -16.95 -30.15
N THR A 42 -5.53 -16.13 -30.85
CA THR A 42 -5.89 -14.78 -30.38
C THR A 42 -6.81 -14.85 -29.16
N PHE A 43 -7.83 -15.71 -29.18
CA PHE A 43 -8.70 -15.91 -28.01
C PHE A 43 -7.92 -16.43 -26.80
N GLY A 44 -7.02 -17.40 -26.99
CA GLY A 44 -6.16 -17.91 -25.93
C GLY A 44 -5.26 -16.83 -25.34
N ALA A 45 -4.65 -16.00 -26.19
CA ALA A 45 -3.80 -14.89 -25.76
C ALA A 45 -4.58 -13.82 -24.97
N LEU A 46 -5.77 -13.45 -25.45
CA LEU A 46 -6.66 -12.52 -24.75
C LEU A 46 -7.10 -13.08 -23.39
N LEU A 47 -7.50 -14.36 -23.35
CA LEU A 47 -7.88 -15.03 -22.11
C LEU A 47 -6.73 -15.04 -21.11
N ALA A 48 -5.50 -15.35 -21.57
CA ALA A 48 -4.31 -15.34 -20.72
C ALA A 48 -4.02 -13.93 -20.15
N ILE A 49 -4.16 -12.87 -20.96
CA ILE A 49 -3.99 -11.49 -20.51
C ILE A 49 -5.05 -11.12 -19.47
N VAL A 50 -6.32 -11.46 -19.69
CA VAL A 50 -7.41 -11.18 -18.75
C VAL A 50 -7.19 -11.91 -17.42
N LEU A 51 -6.88 -13.21 -17.45
CA LEU A 51 -6.60 -13.98 -16.24
C LEU A 51 -5.36 -13.46 -15.50
N GLY A 52 -4.30 -13.11 -16.25
CA GLY A 52 -3.09 -12.51 -15.70
C GLY A 52 -3.38 -11.17 -15.02
N GLY A 53 -4.14 -10.30 -15.70
CA GLY A 53 -4.57 -9.01 -15.18
C GLY A 53 -5.43 -9.11 -13.93
N VAL A 54 -6.39 -10.04 -13.89
CA VAL A 54 -7.21 -10.29 -12.68
C VAL A 54 -6.35 -10.77 -11.51
N ASN A 55 -5.37 -11.65 -11.76
CA ASN A 55 -4.45 -12.10 -10.71
C ASN A 55 -3.56 -10.97 -10.19
N LEU A 56 -3.03 -10.13 -11.08
CA LEU A 56 -2.26 -8.94 -10.71
C LEU A 56 -3.10 -7.95 -9.91
N ALA A 57 -4.34 -7.68 -10.33
CA ALA A 57 -5.25 -6.78 -9.62
C ALA A 57 -5.57 -7.30 -8.21
N LYS A 58 -5.85 -8.60 -8.06
CA LYS A 58 -6.09 -9.22 -6.74
C LYS A 58 -4.84 -9.20 -5.87
N TRP A 59 -3.66 -9.41 -6.46
CA TRP A 59 -2.40 -9.27 -5.74
C TRP A 59 -2.18 -7.84 -5.26
N TYR A 60 -2.43 -6.85 -6.11
CA TYR A 60 -2.28 -5.44 -5.80
C TYR A 60 -3.26 -4.99 -4.72
N ALA A 61 -4.54 -5.37 -4.81
CA ALA A 61 -5.54 -5.10 -3.78
C ALA A 61 -5.14 -5.69 -2.42
N GLY A 62 -4.64 -6.94 -2.41
CA GLY A 62 -4.11 -7.57 -1.20
C GLY A 62 -2.83 -6.90 -0.68
N ALA A 63 -1.99 -6.38 -1.57
CA ALA A 63 -0.79 -5.62 -1.22
C ALA A 63 -1.15 -4.30 -0.52
N LEU A 64 -2.12 -3.57 -1.07
CA LEU A 64 -2.60 -2.31 -0.53
C LEU A 64 -3.26 -2.49 0.84
N ALA A 65 -4.12 -3.50 0.99
CA ALA A 65 -4.73 -3.83 2.28
C ALA A 65 -3.69 -4.17 3.36
N HIS A 66 -2.61 -4.89 2.99
CA HIS A 66 -1.52 -5.18 3.91
C HIS A 66 -0.75 -3.93 4.32
N GLN A 67 -0.49 -3.02 3.37
CA GLN A 67 0.17 -1.74 3.66
C GLN A 67 -0.68 -0.86 4.57
N GLN A 68 -1.99 -0.81 4.36
CA GLN A 68 -2.92 -0.06 5.22
C GLN A 68 -2.93 -0.60 6.65
N ALA A 69 -2.86 -1.93 6.83
CA ALA A 69 -2.78 -2.58 8.12
C ALA A 69 -1.43 -2.36 8.84
N THR A 70 -0.33 -2.19 8.08
CA THR A 70 1.00 -1.92 8.65
C THR A 70 1.31 -0.44 8.84
N THR A 71 0.57 0.48 8.21
CA THR A 71 0.58 1.89 8.64
C THR A 71 0.13 1.94 10.10
N PRO A 72 0.99 2.39 11.04
CA PRO A 72 0.56 2.57 12.42
C PRO A 72 -0.50 3.65 12.41
N VAL A 73 -1.77 3.23 12.49
CA VAL A 73 -2.88 4.12 12.77
C VAL A 73 -2.49 4.84 14.06
N ARG A 74 -2.21 6.15 13.98
CA ARG A 74 -2.09 7.01 15.15
C ARG A 74 -3.29 6.66 16.02
N ARG A 75 -3.02 6.04 17.18
CA ARG A 75 -4.08 5.65 18.11
C ARG A 75 -4.99 6.87 18.25
N PRO A 76 -6.30 6.78 17.94
CA PRO A 76 -7.19 7.89 18.25
C PRO A 76 -6.97 8.22 19.72
N PHE A 77 -6.80 9.51 20.03
CA PHE A 77 -6.59 10.00 21.39
C PHE A 77 -7.48 9.20 22.34
N GLN A 78 -6.87 8.34 23.16
CA GLN A 78 -7.60 7.64 24.21
C GLN A 78 -8.03 8.72 25.20
N SER A 79 -9.25 9.23 25.03
CA SER A 79 -9.86 10.16 25.97
C SER A 79 -10.26 9.37 27.21
N GLY A 80 -9.35 9.36 28.19
CA GLY A 80 -9.62 8.97 29.57
C GLY A 80 -9.26 7.53 29.91
N VAL A 81 -8.32 7.34 30.83
CA VAL A 81 -8.61 7.05 32.25
C VAL A 81 -7.27 7.05 33.01
N THR A 82 -7.08 8.12 33.77
CA THR A 82 -6.34 8.26 35.03
C THR A 82 -5.56 7.05 35.56
N ALA A 83 -4.25 7.22 35.72
CA ALA A 83 -3.49 6.68 36.84
C ALA A 83 -2.19 7.48 37.01
N ASN A 84 -2.19 8.42 37.96
CA ASN A 84 -1.01 8.89 38.69
C ASN A 84 0.31 8.87 37.91
N GLN A 85 0.42 9.72 36.89
CA GLN A 85 1.72 10.06 36.37
C GLN A 85 2.17 11.29 37.15
N ASP A 86 3.06 11.06 38.13
CA ASP A 86 3.91 12.08 38.72
C ASP A 86 4.82 12.66 37.62
N GLU A 87 4.22 13.35 36.66
CA GLU A 87 4.94 14.19 35.72
C GLU A 87 5.39 15.42 36.50
N GLY A 88 6.63 15.35 37.00
CA GLY A 88 7.30 16.50 37.60
C GLY A 88 7.17 17.74 36.69
N PRO A 89 7.12 18.94 37.29
CA PRO A 89 6.75 20.16 36.59
C PRO A 89 7.59 20.34 35.31
N ASN A 90 6.92 20.34 34.16
CA ASN A 90 7.54 20.48 32.84
C ASN A 90 8.06 21.92 32.68
N PRO A 91 9.38 22.16 32.80
CA PRO A 91 9.92 23.52 32.83
C PRO A 91 9.89 24.21 31.46
N ALA A 92 9.57 23.49 30.38
CA ALA A 92 9.50 24.05 29.03
C ALA A 92 8.17 24.76 28.71
N PHE A 93 7.14 24.58 29.53
CA PHE A 93 5.78 25.10 29.28
C PHE A 93 5.13 25.74 30.51
N ASP A 94 5.92 26.11 31.51
CA ASP A 94 5.43 26.84 32.68
C ASP A 94 5.63 28.36 32.49
N PHE A 95 4.68 28.99 31.80
CA PHE A 95 4.65 30.44 31.60
C PHE A 95 4.06 31.22 32.78
N THR A 96 3.79 30.56 33.92
CA THR A 96 3.22 31.26 35.08
C THR A 96 4.26 32.01 35.92
N LYS A 97 5.56 31.86 35.63
CA LYS A 97 6.63 32.55 36.38
C LYS A 97 6.91 33.99 35.95
N ASP A 98 6.47 34.42 34.77
CA ASP A 98 6.78 35.78 34.28
C ASP A 98 5.83 36.87 34.80
N GLY A 99 4.80 36.51 35.59
CA GLY A 99 3.75 37.44 36.02
C GLY A 99 3.84 37.96 37.46
N THR A 100 4.57 37.28 38.35
CA THR A 100 4.41 37.49 39.80
C THR A 100 5.52 38.34 40.43
N GLU A 101 6.62 38.62 39.73
CA GLU A 101 7.80 39.27 40.33
C GLU A 101 7.88 40.80 40.10
N ARG A 102 6.85 41.46 39.56
CA ARG A 102 6.87 42.92 39.28
C ARG A 102 5.97 43.80 40.12
N THR A 103 5.21 43.26 41.08
CA THR A 103 4.25 44.07 41.87
C THR A 103 4.64 44.33 43.31
N ASP A 104 5.80 43.85 43.78
CA ASP A 104 6.25 44.11 45.16
C ASP A 104 7.25 45.28 45.28
N GLU A 105 7.80 45.81 44.18
CA GLU A 105 8.67 47.00 44.23
C GLU A 105 7.91 48.34 44.26
N ALA A 106 6.60 48.36 44.03
CA ALA A 106 5.81 49.59 43.98
C ALA A 106 5.23 50.04 45.33
N LYS A 107 5.66 49.45 46.46
CA LYS A 107 5.14 49.78 47.80
C LYS A 107 6.15 50.39 48.78
N ASN A 108 7.38 50.66 48.35
CA ASN A 108 8.43 51.29 49.17
C ASN A 108 9.05 52.54 48.49
N SER A 109 8.22 53.44 47.97
CA SER A 109 8.63 54.84 47.72
C SER A 109 7.55 55.82 48.12
#